data_AF-A0A368VTS5-F1
#
_entry.id   AF-A0A368VTS5-F1
#
_cell.length_a   1.000
_cell.length_b   1.000
_cell.length_c   1.000
_cell.angle_alpha   90.00
_cell.angle_beta   90.00
_cell.angle_gamma   90.00
#
_symmetry.space_group_name_H-M   'P 1'
#
loop_
_entity.id
_entity.type
_entity.pdbx_description
1 polymer ?
#
loop_
_entity_poly.entity_id
_entity_poly.type
_entity_poly.pdbx_seq_one_letter_code
_entity_poly.pdbx_strand_id
1 'polypeptide(L)'
;MSREAWLDFRLYVITAQSNHPGKPVVDVIEQTLIGGAQIVQLRNKTGTRAEVLEQAKALRLLTRKYNVPFIINDYPDIVIETDADGVHLGQEDMPVAEARRLLGPDRIIGISTHNLDQALAAERDGADYIGVGPVFPTDTKPGRAAVTTSYVAEAARHVSIPFVAIGGITLDNVDLVLAAGAKRICAVSAIVGSDDPASVCRSFLRRIEAAGGKAEIANKKSLTVNGRQELTSARTVEELVQQLGQQNKKLIIELNGVIVQRAQWTATELQDGASIEMVHFVGGG
;
A
#
# COMPACT_ATOMS: atom_id res chain seq x y z
N MET A 1 7.35 16.91 2.64
CA MET A 1 6.80 15.75 3.38
C MET A 1 7.99 14.99 3.96
N SER A 2 7.89 14.39 5.16
CA SER A 2 8.95 13.49 5.66
C SER A 2 8.93 12.17 4.88
N ARG A 3 10.04 11.42 4.88
CA ARG A 3 10.17 10.11 4.19
C ARG A 3 9.13 9.08 4.66
N GLU A 4 8.59 9.23 5.86
CA GLU A 4 7.61 8.29 6.42
C GLU A 4 6.16 8.63 6.02
N ALA A 5 5.87 9.92 5.75
CA ALA A 5 4.52 10.40 5.55
C ALA A 5 3.84 9.86 4.28
N TRP A 6 4.61 9.44 3.28
CA TRP A 6 4.05 8.89 2.04
C TRP A 6 3.77 7.38 2.11
N LEU A 7 4.23 6.66 3.15
CA LEU A 7 4.13 5.19 3.22
C LEU A 7 2.69 4.68 3.42
N ASP A 8 1.82 5.48 4.03
CA ASP A 8 0.42 5.13 4.30
C ASP A 8 -0.53 5.53 3.16
N PHE A 9 -0.12 5.24 1.92
CA PHE A 9 -0.97 5.38 0.74
C PHE A 9 -1.59 4.04 0.35
N ARG A 10 -2.76 4.11 -0.28
CA ARG A 10 -3.55 2.96 -0.76
C ARG A 10 -3.84 3.06 -2.25
N LEU A 11 -4.10 4.27 -2.74
CA LEU A 11 -4.43 4.51 -4.15
C LEU A 11 -3.38 5.38 -4.85
N TYR A 12 -2.79 4.82 -5.90
CA TYR A 12 -1.82 5.46 -6.78
C TYR A 12 -2.43 5.65 -8.19
N VAL A 13 -2.48 6.89 -8.67
CA VAL A 13 -2.96 7.24 -10.01
C VAL A 13 -1.81 7.64 -10.93
N ILE A 14 -1.85 7.17 -12.18
CA ILE A 14 -0.93 7.58 -13.24
C ILE A 14 -1.70 8.31 -14.34
N THR A 15 -1.13 9.39 -14.89
CA THR A 15 -1.68 10.09 -16.05
C THR A 15 -1.67 9.21 -17.30
N ALA A 16 -2.67 9.36 -18.18
CA ALA A 16 -2.64 8.79 -19.53
C ALA A 16 -3.47 9.64 -20.51
N GLN A 17 -2.82 10.60 -21.17
CA GLN A 17 -3.49 11.57 -22.04
C GLN A 17 -4.38 10.93 -23.13
N SER A 18 -3.97 9.77 -23.65
CA SER A 18 -4.73 9.01 -24.65
C SER A 18 -6.10 8.51 -24.17
N ASN A 19 -6.31 8.42 -22.86
CA ASN A 19 -7.56 7.92 -22.28
C ASN A 19 -8.62 9.01 -22.10
N HIS A 20 -8.29 10.28 -22.28
CA HIS A 20 -9.21 11.41 -22.13
C HIS A 20 -8.94 12.47 -23.21
N PRO A 21 -9.14 12.13 -24.49
CA PRO A 21 -8.83 13.03 -25.60
C PRO A 21 -9.60 14.35 -25.48
N GLY A 22 -8.92 15.46 -25.72
CA GLY A 22 -9.49 16.81 -25.62
C GLY A 22 -9.64 17.37 -24.20
N LYS A 23 -9.37 16.58 -23.15
CA LYS A 23 -9.36 17.07 -21.77
C LYS A 23 -7.91 17.36 -21.30
N PRO A 24 -7.63 18.54 -20.70
CA PRO A 24 -6.34 18.81 -20.08
C PRO A 24 -6.00 17.79 -18.99
N VAL A 25 -4.75 17.32 -18.95
CA VAL A 25 -4.29 16.36 -17.93
C VAL A 25 -4.50 16.89 -16.50
N VAL A 26 -4.30 18.19 -16.29
CA VAL A 26 -4.44 18.85 -14.98
C VAL A 26 -5.87 18.72 -14.45
N ASP A 27 -6.87 18.96 -15.29
CA ASP A 27 -8.29 18.90 -14.91
C ASP A 27 -8.69 17.48 -14.51
N VAL A 28 -8.24 16.49 -15.29
CA VAL A 28 -8.50 15.07 -15.00
C VAL A 28 -7.84 14.66 -13.69
N ILE A 29 -6.58 15.04 -13.48
CA ILE A 29 -5.87 14.71 -12.24
C ILE A 29 -6.46 15.43 -11.02
N GLU A 30 -6.94 16.67 -11.15
CA GLU A 30 -7.63 17.36 -10.05
C GLU A 30 -8.88 16.57 -9.62
N GLN A 31 -9.65 15.99 -10.56
CA GLN A 31 -10.76 15.09 -10.21
C GLN A 31 -10.28 13.86 -9.44
N THR A 32 -9.14 13.26 -9.81
CA THR A 32 -8.61 12.10 -9.07
C THR A 32 -8.19 12.46 -7.64
N LEU A 33 -7.63 13.67 -7.44
CA LEU A 33 -7.24 14.20 -6.13
C LEU A 33 -8.48 14.49 -5.27
N ILE A 34 -9.53 15.10 -5.85
CA ILE A 34 -10.85 15.26 -5.20
C ILE A 34 -11.44 13.90 -4.81
N GLY A 35 -11.20 12.87 -5.62
CA GLY A 35 -11.59 11.50 -5.36
C GLY A 35 -10.76 10.77 -4.29
N GLY A 36 -9.69 11.38 -3.79
CA GLY A 36 -8.83 10.83 -2.75
C GLY A 36 -7.59 10.08 -3.26
N ALA A 37 -7.13 10.31 -4.49
CA ALA A 37 -5.83 9.79 -4.93
C ALA A 37 -4.71 10.25 -3.97
N GLN A 38 -3.87 9.32 -3.53
CA GLN A 38 -2.86 9.57 -2.49
C GLN A 38 -1.44 9.63 -3.03
N ILE A 39 -1.20 9.20 -4.27
CA ILE A 39 0.01 9.46 -5.05
C ILE A 39 -0.41 9.72 -6.50
N VAL A 40 0.23 10.68 -7.16
CA VAL A 40 0.07 10.93 -8.59
C VAL A 40 1.40 10.75 -9.33
N GLN A 41 1.38 10.08 -10.47
CA GLN A 41 2.52 9.97 -11.38
C GLN A 41 2.23 10.61 -12.72
N LEU A 42 3.12 11.50 -13.16
CA LEU A 42 3.15 11.91 -14.56
C LEU A 42 3.89 10.86 -15.39
N ARG A 43 3.18 10.30 -16.36
CA ARG A 43 3.70 9.42 -17.39
C ARG A 43 3.29 9.94 -18.78
N ASN A 44 4.28 10.36 -19.55
CA ASN A 44 4.12 10.74 -20.94
C ASN A 44 5.30 10.18 -21.74
N LYS A 45 5.08 9.06 -22.43
CA LYS A 45 6.12 8.33 -23.21
C LYS A 45 6.23 8.83 -24.66
N THR A 46 5.27 9.63 -25.13
CA THR A 46 5.19 10.08 -26.52
C THR A 46 5.57 11.54 -26.71
N GLY A 47 5.51 12.34 -25.64
CA GLY A 47 5.90 13.74 -25.65
C GLY A 47 7.42 13.93 -25.64
N THR A 48 7.85 15.07 -26.14
CA THR A 48 9.20 15.59 -25.97
C THR A 48 9.48 15.92 -24.50
N ARG A 49 10.75 15.94 -24.11
CA ARG A 49 11.16 16.34 -22.75
C ARG A 49 10.57 17.70 -22.33
N ALA A 50 10.49 18.66 -23.26
CA ALA A 50 9.93 19.98 -22.99
C ALA A 50 8.45 19.92 -22.60
N GLU A 51 7.65 19.13 -23.33
CA GLU A 51 6.24 18.90 -23.03
C GLU A 51 6.06 18.16 -21.69
N VAL A 52 6.91 17.16 -21.40
CA VAL A 52 6.89 16.48 -20.09
C VAL A 52 7.20 17.46 -18.96
N LEU A 53 8.20 18.32 -19.13
CA LEU A 53 8.58 19.32 -18.13
C LEU A 53 7.46 20.35 -17.88
N GLU A 54 6.78 20.80 -18.94
CA GLU A 54 5.64 21.71 -18.82
C GLU A 54 4.49 21.07 -18.03
N GLN A 55 4.12 19.83 -18.38
CA GLN A 55 3.12 19.06 -17.64
C GLN A 55 3.53 18.82 -16.19
N ALA A 56 4.80 18.51 -15.94
CA ALA A 56 5.34 18.28 -14.62
C ALA A 56 5.23 19.54 -13.73
N LYS A 57 5.53 20.72 -14.27
CA LYS A 57 5.37 22.00 -13.55
C LYS A 57 3.91 22.23 -13.16
N ALA A 58 2.98 22.03 -14.08
CA ALA A 58 1.56 22.23 -13.82
C ALA A 58 1.01 21.25 -12.77
N LEU A 59 1.33 19.95 -12.91
CA LEU A 59 0.92 18.93 -11.96
C LEU A 59 1.62 19.07 -10.60
N ARG A 60 2.84 19.59 -10.54
CA ARG A 60 3.51 19.85 -9.27
C ARG A 60 2.79 20.92 -8.46
N LEU A 61 2.37 22.01 -9.10
CA LEU A 61 1.59 23.06 -8.44
C LEU A 61 0.28 22.49 -7.89
N LEU A 62 -0.42 21.68 -8.69
CA LEU A 62 -1.66 21.05 -8.30
C LEU A 62 -1.45 20.07 -7.11
N THR A 63 -0.51 19.15 -7.21
CA THR A 63 -0.26 18.14 -6.16
C THR A 63 0.15 18.76 -4.82
N ARG A 64 0.87 19.90 -4.83
CA ARG A 64 1.15 20.67 -3.60
C ARG A 64 -0.11 21.23 -2.94
N LYS A 65 -1.07 21.75 -3.72
CA LYS A 65 -2.36 22.25 -3.20
C LYS A 65 -3.13 21.16 -2.43
N TYR A 66 -2.99 19.91 -2.87
CA TYR A 66 -3.63 18.74 -2.24
C TYR A 66 -2.73 17.99 -1.24
N ASN A 67 -1.47 18.43 -1.05
CA ASN A 67 -0.47 17.75 -0.22
C ASN A 67 -0.30 16.26 -0.58
N VAL A 68 -0.27 15.95 -1.88
CA VAL A 68 -0.11 14.59 -2.42
C VAL A 68 1.28 14.44 -3.05
N PRO A 69 2.02 13.34 -2.80
CA PRO A 69 3.28 13.07 -3.46
C PRO A 69 3.14 13.00 -4.98
N PHE A 70 4.08 13.65 -5.67
CA PHE A 70 4.15 13.71 -7.12
C PHE A 70 5.40 13.00 -7.64
N ILE A 71 5.19 12.02 -8.51
CA ILE A 71 6.23 11.16 -9.07
C ILE A 71 6.36 11.41 -10.57
N ILE A 72 7.59 11.51 -11.07
CA ILE A 72 7.88 11.59 -12.51
C ILE A 72 8.27 10.21 -13.01
N ASN A 73 7.68 9.77 -14.13
CA ASN A 73 8.10 8.53 -14.79
C ASN A 73 9.42 8.76 -15.58
N ASP A 74 10.38 7.86 -15.45
CA ASP A 74 11.68 7.75 -16.15
C ASP A 74 12.73 8.88 -15.99
N TYR A 75 12.34 10.11 -15.64
CA TYR A 75 13.20 11.30 -15.76
C TYR A 75 13.66 11.89 -14.39
N PRO A 76 14.75 11.38 -13.76
CA PRO A 76 15.33 11.97 -12.56
C PRO A 76 15.72 13.45 -12.68
N ASP A 77 16.15 13.88 -13.86
CA ASP A 77 16.49 15.28 -14.15
C ASP A 77 15.26 16.20 -14.03
N ILE A 78 14.11 15.77 -14.56
CA ILE A 78 12.84 16.51 -14.41
C ILE A 78 12.38 16.54 -12.93
N VAL A 79 12.68 15.50 -12.14
CA VAL A 79 12.40 15.51 -10.69
C VAL A 79 13.11 16.66 -10.00
N ILE A 80 14.39 16.88 -10.32
CA ILE A 80 15.20 17.98 -9.77
C ILE A 80 14.64 19.33 -10.24
N GLU A 81 14.42 19.50 -11.55
CA GLU A 81 13.96 20.78 -12.12
C GLU A 81 12.58 21.23 -11.62
N THR A 82 11.72 20.27 -11.27
CA THR A 82 10.35 20.56 -10.81
C THR A 82 10.18 20.41 -9.31
N ASP A 83 11.22 20.01 -8.58
CA ASP A 83 11.14 19.68 -7.16
C ASP A 83 9.99 18.68 -6.87
N ALA A 84 9.84 17.69 -7.76
CA ALA A 84 8.91 16.56 -7.59
C ALA A 84 9.40 15.64 -6.47
N ASP A 85 8.50 14.89 -5.85
CA ASP A 85 8.84 14.11 -4.65
C ASP A 85 9.64 12.84 -4.99
N GLY A 86 9.61 12.37 -6.23
CA GLY A 86 10.35 11.18 -6.63
C GLY A 86 10.24 10.80 -8.11
N VAL A 87 10.88 9.68 -8.44
CA VAL A 87 10.88 9.06 -9.78
C VAL A 87 10.30 7.65 -9.73
N HIS A 88 9.68 7.21 -10.83
CA HIS A 88 9.38 5.81 -11.08
C HIS A 88 10.11 5.34 -12.33
N LEU A 89 10.84 4.23 -12.23
CA LEU A 89 11.73 3.71 -13.27
C LEU A 89 11.22 2.37 -13.81
N GLY A 90 11.51 2.09 -15.06
CA GLY A 90 11.44 0.78 -15.67
C GLY A 90 12.79 0.05 -15.61
N GLN A 91 12.77 -1.24 -15.96
CA GLN A 91 13.95 -2.10 -15.97
C GLN A 91 15.03 -1.70 -17.00
N GLU A 92 14.65 -0.91 -18.00
CA GLU A 92 15.54 -0.43 -19.07
C GLU A 92 15.97 1.03 -18.88
N ASP A 93 15.48 1.69 -17.83
CA ASP A 93 15.80 3.08 -17.51
C ASP A 93 17.07 3.15 -16.62
N MET A 94 17.35 4.34 -16.07
CA MET A 94 18.47 4.52 -15.15
C MET A 94 18.41 3.52 -13.96
N PRO A 95 19.50 2.82 -13.62
CA PRO A 95 19.50 1.92 -12.46
C PRO A 95 19.18 2.64 -11.15
N VAL A 96 18.47 1.96 -10.23
CA VAL A 96 18.04 2.52 -8.93
C VAL A 96 19.19 3.14 -8.15
N ALA A 97 20.34 2.46 -8.08
CA ALA A 97 21.51 2.95 -7.37
C ALA A 97 22.06 4.28 -7.96
N GLU A 98 21.99 4.45 -9.28
CA GLU A 98 22.41 5.69 -9.93
C GLU A 98 21.40 6.81 -9.70
N ALA A 99 20.10 6.51 -9.83
CA ALA A 99 19.04 7.46 -9.51
C ALA A 99 19.14 7.93 -8.05
N ARG A 100 19.48 7.03 -7.11
CA ARG A 100 19.72 7.37 -5.70
C ARG A 100 20.91 8.30 -5.52
N ARG A 101 22.02 8.06 -6.23
CA ARG A 101 23.19 8.96 -6.21
C ARG A 101 22.85 10.36 -6.70
N LEU A 102 22.05 10.46 -7.75
CA LEU A 102 21.65 11.74 -8.35
C LEU A 102 20.61 12.50 -7.51
N LEU A 103 19.59 11.80 -7.00
CA LEU A 103 18.44 12.42 -6.33
C LEU A 103 18.64 12.60 -4.82
N GLY A 104 19.66 11.96 -4.25
CA GLY A 104 19.94 11.98 -2.81
C GLY A 104 19.03 11.05 -2.00
N PRO A 105 19.19 11.03 -0.67
CA PRO A 105 18.55 10.04 0.21
C PRO A 105 17.04 10.27 0.43
N ASP A 106 16.53 11.48 0.14
CA ASP A 106 15.19 11.88 0.56
C ASP A 106 14.11 11.72 -0.53
N ARG A 107 14.49 11.71 -1.81
CA ARG A 107 13.54 11.54 -2.92
C ARG A 107 13.06 10.10 -2.99
N ILE A 108 11.79 9.92 -3.36
CA ILE A 108 11.16 8.61 -3.51
C ILE A 108 11.63 7.98 -4.83
N ILE A 109 12.08 6.72 -4.80
CA ILE A 109 12.46 5.97 -6.00
C ILE A 109 11.64 4.69 -6.08
N GLY A 110 10.78 4.63 -7.08
CA GLY A 110 10.03 3.43 -7.45
C GLY A 110 10.62 2.73 -8.66
N ILE A 111 10.41 1.41 -8.76
CA ILE A 111 10.75 0.67 -9.97
C ILE A 111 9.70 -0.39 -10.32
N SER A 112 9.41 -0.54 -11.61
CA SER A 112 8.55 -1.61 -12.13
C SER A 112 9.25 -2.97 -12.08
N THR A 113 8.55 -4.01 -11.65
CA THR A 113 9.06 -5.38 -11.50
C THR A 113 8.07 -6.39 -12.07
N HIS A 114 8.57 -7.52 -12.56
CA HIS A 114 7.79 -8.51 -13.32
C HIS A 114 7.92 -9.95 -12.81
N ASN A 115 8.76 -10.16 -11.80
CA ASN A 115 8.96 -11.44 -11.12
C ASN A 115 9.65 -11.20 -9.78
N LEU A 116 9.67 -12.23 -8.93
CA LEU A 116 10.22 -12.14 -7.57
C LEU A 116 11.70 -11.74 -7.56
N ASP A 117 12.50 -12.24 -8.50
CA ASP A 117 13.93 -11.91 -8.56
C ASP A 117 14.17 -10.42 -8.78
N GLN A 118 13.40 -9.78 -9.66
CA GLN A 118 13.45 -8.33 -9.89
C GLN A 118 13.00 -7.55 -8.66
N ALA A 119 11.96 -8.01 -7.95
CA ALA A 119 11.51 -7.37 -6.72
C ALA A 119 12.56 -7.40 -5.62
N LEU A 120 13.17 -8.57 -5.38
CA LEU A 120 14.23 -8.73 -4.39
C LEU A 120 15.50 -7.97 -4.79
N ALA A 121 15.81 -7.87 -6.09
CA ALA A 121 16.90 -7.03 -6.58
C ALA A 121 16.63 -5.54 -6.31
N ALA A 122 15.44 -5.04 -6.65
CA ALA A 122 15.06 -3.66 -6.40
C ALA A 122 15.16 -3.27 -4.91
N GLU A 123 14.73 -4.16 -4.01
CA GLU A 123 14.88 -3.96 -2.57
C GLU A 123 16.35 -3.85 -2.15
N ARG A 124 17.22 -4.76 -2.61
CA ARG A 124 18.66 -4.71 -2.33
C ARG A 124 19.32 -3.45 -2.88
N ASP A 125 18.86 -2.97 -4.03
CA ASP A 125 19.39 -1.77 -4.69
C ASP A 125 18.88 -0.46 -4.07
N GLY A 126 18.00 -0.54 -3.07
CA GLY A 126 17.54 0.61 -2.29
C GLY A 126 16.34 1.36 -2.90
N ALA A 127 15.50 0.66 -3.67
CA ALA A 127 14.21 1.20 -4.08
C ALA A 127 13.32 1.45 -2.86
N ASP A 128 12.57 2.54 -2.86
CA ASP A 128 11.62 2.86 -1.79
C ASP A 128 10.29 2.11 -1.96
N TYR A 129 9.92 1.79 -3.21
CA TYR A 129 8.79 0.92 -3.50
C TYR A 129 8.92 0.23 -4.86
N ILE A 130 8.10 -0.78 -5.10
CA ILE A 130 8.02 -1.47 -6.40
C ILE A 130 6.61 -1.46 -7.00
N GLY A 131 6.54 -1.38 -8.33
CA GLY A 131 5.33 -1.67 -9.09
C GLY A 131 5.31 -3.15 -9.47
N VAL A 132 4.31 -3.89 -9.00
CA VAL A 132 4.12 -5.32 -9.25
C VAL A 132 3.07 -5.48 -10.37
N GLY A 133 3.52 -5.79 -11.58
CA GLY A 133 2.61 -5.88 -12.72
C GLY A 133 3.30 -6.07 -14.07
N PRO A 134 2.56 -6.07 -15.19
CA PRO A 134 1.11 -5.91 -15.25
C PRO A 134 0.38 -7.15 -14.73
N VAL A 135 -0.52 -7.00 -13.76
CA VAL A 135 -1.28 -8.12 -13.16
C VAL A 135 -2.24 -8.75 -14.16
N PHE A 136 -2.94 -7.93 -14.93
CA PHE A 136 -3.82 -8.33 -16.02
C PHE A 136 -3.36 -7.71 -17.35
N PRO A 137 -3.81 -8.23 -18.51
CA PRO A 137 -3.55 -7.61 -19.80
C PRO A 137 -3.97 -6.14 -19.81
N THR A 138 -3.18 -5.28 -20.46
CA THR A 138 -3.44 -3.83 -20.50
C THR A 138 -2.88 -3.19 -21.76
N ASP A 139 -3.64 -2.27 -22.32
CA ASP A 139 -3.23 -1.50 -23.51
C ASP A 139 -2.28 -0.33 -23.15
N THR A 140 -2.12 0.00 -21.87
CA THR A 140 -1.22 1.10 -21.42
C THR A 140 0.27 0.76 -21.63
N LYS A 141 0.60 -0.53 -21.77
CA LYS A 141 1.94 -1.02 -22.15
C LYS A 141 1.82 -2.28 -23.04
N PRO A 142 1.67 -2.12 -24.36
CA PRO A 142 1.51 -3.25 -25.28
C PRO A 142 2.76 -4.15 -25.28
N GLY A 143 2.56 -5.47 -25.38
CA GLY A 143 3.63 -6.45 -25.60
C GLY A 143 4.21 -7.15 -24.36
N ARG A 144 3.63 -6.98 -23.16
CA ARG A 144 4.11 -7.66 -21.94
C ARG A 144 3.04 -8.61 -21.39
N ALA A 145 3.41 -9.87 -21.21
CA ALA A 145 2.51 -10.89 -20.66
C ALA A 145 2.08 -10.53 -19.22
N ALA A 146 0.83 -10.84 -18.89
CA ALA A 146 0.32 -10.64 -17.54
C ALA A 146 1.02 -11.59 -16.55
N VAL A 147 1.52 -11.04 -15.45
CA VAL A 147 2.19 -11.80 -14.37
C VAL A 147 1.17 -12.48 -13.43
N THR A 148 -0.12 -12.12 -13.56
CA THR A 148 -1.26 -12.63 -12.78
C THR A 148 -1.17 -12.33 -11.29
N THR A 149 -2.18 -12.76 -10.53
CA THR A 149 -2.25 -12.58 -9.08
C THR A 149 -1.25 -13.44 -8.31
N SER A 150 -0.63 -14.45 -8.94
CA SER A 150 0.42 -15.26 -8.29
C SER A 150 1.63 -14.41 -7.89
N TYR A 151 2.11 -13.56 -8.79
CA TYR A 151 3.24 -12.68 -8.50
C TYR A 151 2.91 -11.64 -7.42
N VAL A 152 1.66 -11.18 -7.36
CA VAL A 152 1.19 -10.32 -6.26
C VAL A 152 1.31 -11.05 -4.91
N ALA A 153 0.90 -12.32 -4.85
CA ALA A 153 1.00 -13.13 -3.65
C ALA A 153 2.45 -13.45 -3.26
N GLU A 154 3.34 -13.64 -4.25
CA GLU A 154 4.78 -13.80 -4.00
C GLU A 154 5.40 -12.53 -3.44
N ALA A 155 5.10 -11.37 -4.02
CA ALA A 155 5.59 -10.08 -3.53
C ALA A 155 5.10 -9.82 -2.09
N ALA A 156 3.82 -10.08 -1.81
CA ALA A 156 3.24 -9.92 -0.48
C ALA A 156 3.90 -10.81 0.60
N ARG A 157 4.46 -11.95 0.21
CA ARG A 157 5.11 -12.89 1.13
C ARG A 157 6.59 -12.60 1.36
N HIS A 158 7.29 -12.10 0.34
CA HIS A 158 8.75 -12.09 0.33
C HIS A 158 9.40 -10.70 0.25
N VAL A 159 8.66 -9.66 -0.15
CA VAL A 159 9.20 -8.30 -0.30
C VAL A 159 8.86 -7.48 0.95
N SER A 160 9.85 -6.80 1.52
CA SER A 160 9.70 -6.04 2.77
C SER A 160 9.39 -4.56 2.52
N ILE A 161 9.88 -3.99 1.41
CA ILE A 161 9.53 -2.63 0.98
C ILE A 161 8.08 -2.55 0.46
N PRO A 162 7.44 -1.36 0.51
CA PRO A 162 6.12 -1.16 -0.08
C PRO A 162 6.05 -1.61 -1.54
N PHE A 163 4.97 -2.27 -1.91
CA PHE A 163 4.64 -2.49 -3.32
C PHE A 163 3.25 -1.99 -3.65
N VAL A 164 3.05 -1.70 -4.93
CA VAL A 164 1.76 -1.35 -5.51
C VAL A 164 1.45 -2.33 -6.64
N ALA A 165 0.27 -2.94 -6.63
CA ALA A 165 -0.17 -3.79 -7.73
C ALA A 165 -0.67 -2.92 -8.88
N ILE A 166 -0.23 -3.22 -10.12
CA ILE A 166 -0.51 -2.39 -11.30
C ILE A 166 -0.79 -3.24 -12.53
N GLY A 167 -1.57 -2.70 -13.47
CA GLY A 167 -1.74 -3.24 -14.83
C GLY A 167 -3.05 -3.98 -15.01
N GLY A 168 -3.94 -3.38 -15.80
CA GLY A 168 -5.28 -3.92 -16.12
C GLY A 168 -6.23 -4.03 -14.91
N ILE A 169 -5.93 -3.34 -13.81
CA ILE A 169 -6.77 -3.36 -12.60
C ILE A 169 -7.95 -2.38 -12.77
N THR A 170 -9.15 -2.89 -12.57
CA THR A 170 -10.44 -2.18 -12.64
C THR A 170 -11.26 -2.48 -11.38
N LEU A 171 -12.43 -1.83 -11.22
CA LEU A 171 -13.35 -2.14 -10.11
C LEU A 171 -13.93 -3.56 -10.19
N ASP A 172 -13.91 -4.19 -11.36
CA ASP A 172 -14.45 -5.54 -11.56
C ASP A 172 -13.48 -6.63 -11.08
N ASN A 173 -12.18 -6.34 -11.06
CA ASN A 173 -11.14 -7.34 -10.76
C ASN A 173 -10.24 -6.97 -9.57
N VAL A 174 -10.37 -5.78 -8.98
CA VAL A 174 -9.53 -5.34 -7.85
C VAL A 174 -9.59 -6.29 -6.65
N ASP A 175 -10.74 -6.89 -6.39
CA ASP A 175 -10.92 -7.82 -5.27
C ASP A 175 -10.01 -9.06 -5.39
N LEU A 176 -9.69 -9.51 -6.61
CA LEU A 176 -8.76 -10.62 -6.85
C LEU A 176 -7.32 -10.24 -6.46
N VAL A 177 -6.95 -8.99 -6.69
CA VAL A 177 -5.63 -8.45 -6.38
C VAL A 177 -5.47 -8.22 -4.87
N LEU A 178 -6.53 -7.70 -4.23
CA LEU A 178 -6.60 -7.54 -2.78
C LEU A 178 -6.55 -8.90 -2.07
N ALA A 179 -7.29 -9.90 -2.56
CA ALA A 179 -7.25 -11.26 -2.04
C ALA A 179 -5.87 -11.92 -2.17
N ALA A 180 -5.07 -11.52 -3.17
CA ALA A 180 -3.68 -11.95 -3.33
C ALA A 180 -2.70 -11.25 -2.37
N GLY A 181 -3.16 -10.33 -1.51
CA GLY A 181 -2.35 -9.69 -0.47
C GLY A 181 -1.89 -8.27 -0.81
N ALA A 182 -2.31 -7.70 -1.94
CA ALA A 182 -2.04 -6.29 -2.22
C ALA A 182 -2.78 -5.39 -1.22
N LYS A 183 -2.06 -4.42 -0.66
CA LYS A 183 -2.63 -3.36 0.20
C LYS A 183 -2.73 -2.01 -0.52
N ARG A 184 -2.08 -1.90 -1.68
CA ARG A 184 -1.96 -0.67 -2.47
C ARG A 184 -2.21 -0.99 -3.93
N ILE A 185 -3.05 -0.18 -4.57
CA ILE A 185 -3.46 -0.36 -5.96
C ILE A 185 -3.01 0.84 -6.78
N CYS A 186 -2.44 0.56 -7.95
CA CYS A 186 -2.18 1.56 -8.96
C CYS A 186 -3.11 1.33 -10.15
N ALA A 187 -3.89 2.36 -10.48
CA ALA A 187 -4.82 2.33 -11.60
C ALA A 187 -4.58 3.51 -12.54
N VAL A 188 -4.81 3.25 -13.83
CA VAL A 188 -4.57 4.22 -14.92
C VAL A 188 -5.87 4.45 -15.67
N SER A 189 -6.11 3.70 -16.75
CA SER A 189 -7.24 3.87 -17.65
C SER A 189 -8.60 3.76 -16.96
N ALA A 190 -8.74 2.87 -15.98
CA ALA A 190 -9.97 2.70 -15.20
C ALA A 190 -10.40 4.01 -14.49
N ILE A 191 -9.44 4.86 -14.10
CA ILE A 191 -9.71 6.13 -13.43
C ILE A 191 -9.70 7.27 -14.43
N VAL A 192 -8.57 7.52 -15.09
CA VAL A 192 -8.39 8.74 -15.91
C VAL A 192 -9.19 8.70 -17.22
N GLY A 193 -9.62 7.51 -17.65
CA GLY A 193 -10.52 7.32 -18.79
C GLY A 193 -12.00 7.26 -18.42
N SER A 194 -12.35 7.42 -17.14
CA SER A 194 -13.75 7.45 -16.69
C SER A 194 -14.38 8.83 -16.91
N ASP A 195 -15.70 8.86 -17.06
CA ASP A 195 -16.48 10.11 -17.06
C ASP A 195 -16.47 10.81 -15.69
N ASP A 196 -16.28 10.06 -14.59
CA ASP A 196 -16.17 10.58 -13.22
C ASP A 196 -14.98 9.95 -12.48
N PRO A 197 -13.75 10.44 -12.73
CA PRO A 197 -12.54 9.93 -12.08
C PRO A 197 -12.60 10.00 -10.54
N ALA A 198 -13.28 11.01 -9.99
CA ALA A 198 -13.40 11.19 -8.55
C ALA A 198 -14.21 10.06 -7.90
N SER A 199 -15.33 9.67 -8.51
CA SER A 199 -16.17 8.57 -8.06
C SER A 199 -15.47 7.21 -8.15
N VAL A 200 -14.70 6.99 -9.22
CA VAL A 200 -13.91 5.76 -9.37
C VAL A 200 -12.82 5.66 -8.30
N CYS A 201 -12.08 6.75 -8.01
CA CYS A 201 -11.11 6.78 -6.91
C CYS A 201 -11.75 6.41 -5.57
N ARG A 202 -12.89 7.02 -5.22
CA ARG A 202 -13.63 6.70 -3.97
C ARG A 202 -14.05 5.23 -3.91
N SER A 203 -14.44 4.65 -5.05
CA SER A 203 -14.84 3.25 -5.14
C SER A 203 -13.65 2.30 -4.93
N PHE A 204 -12.47 2.62 -5.48
CA PHE A 204 -11.24 1.86 -5.22
C PHE A 204 -10.86 1.92 -3.74
N LEU A 205 -10.83 3.11 -3.14
CA LEU A 205 -10.49 3.29 -1.72
C LEU A 205 -11.42 2.49 -0.81
N ARG A 206 -12.74 2.53 -1.05
CA ARG A 206 -13.72 1.72 -0.31
C ARG A 206 -13.44 0.23 -0.40
N ARG A 207 -13.08 -0.28 -1.60
CA ARG A 207 -12.72 -1.70 -1.80
C ARG A 207 -11.47 -2.08 -1.02
N ILE A 208 -10.43 -1.23 -1.08
CA ILE A 208 -9.16 -1.44 -0.35
C ILE A 208 -9.40 -1.43 1.17
N GLU A 209 -10.16 -0.46 1.68
CA GLU A 209 -10.56 -0.35 3.08
C GLU A 209 -11.33 -1.56 3.59
N ALA A 210 -12.34 -1.99 2.83
CA ALA A 210 -13.14 -3.16 3.19
C ALA A 210 -12.30 -4.44 3.21
N ALA A 211 -11.34 -4.59 2.29
CA ALA A 211 -10.41 -5.72 2.29
C ALA A 211 -9.45 -5.67 3.49
N GLY A 212 -8.93 -4.48 3.83
CA GLY A 212 -8.08 -4.27 5.01
C GLY A 212 -8.79 -4.64 6.31
N GLY A 213 -10.02 -4.14 6.52
CA GLY A 213 -10.81 -4.47 7.70
C GLY A 213 -11.15 -5.96 7.80
N LYS A 214 -11.46 -6.62 6.68
CA LYS A 214 -11.66 -8.08 6.64
C LYS A 214 -10.40 -8.85 7.00
N ALA A 215 -9.24 -8.45 6.48
CA ALA A 215 -7.97 -9.08 6.79
C ALA A 215 -7.57 -8.89 8.26
N GLU A 216 -7.83 -7.71 8.83
CA GLU A 216 -7.62 -7.46 10.27
C GLU A 216 -8.51 -8.35 11.13
N ILE A 217 -9.79 -8.52 10.77
CA ILE A 217 -10.71 -9.41 11.49
C ILE A 217 -10.29 -10.87 11.34
N ALA A 218 -9.93 -11.32 10.13
CA ALA A 218 -9.49 -12.69 9.87
C ALA A 218 -8.19 -13.07 10.61
N ASN A 219 -7.35 -12.08 10.92
CA ASN A 219 -6.12 -12.28 11.69
C ASN A 219 -6.32 -12.17 13.22
N LYS A 220 -7.54 -11.86 13.69
CA LYS A 220 -7.87 -11.89 15.12
C LYS A 220 -8.29 -13.31 15.53
N LYS A 221 -7.88 -13.70 16.73
CA LYS A 221 -8.34 -14.92 17.40
C LYS A 221 -9.66 -14.61 18.11
N SER A 222 -10.62 -15.50 18.02
CA SER A 222 -11.83 -15.51 18.83
C SER A 222 -11.56 -16.24 20.13
N LEU A 223 -11.65 -15.54 21.26
CA LEU A 223 -11.47 -16.09 22.59
C LEU A 223 -12.77 -16.01 23.37
N THR A 224 -12.95 -16.91 24.34
CA THR A 224 -13.97 -16.75 25.36
C THR A 224 -13.28 -16.20 26.62
N VAL A 225 -13.53 -14.95 27.00
CA VAL A 225 -12.95 -14.34 28.21
C VAL A 225 -14.06 -14.12 29.23
N ASN A 226 -13.99 -14.79 30.39
CA ASN A 226 -15.01 -14.76 31.44
C ASN A 226 -16.43 -15.01 30.88
N GLY A 227 -16.58 -16.03 30.04
CA GLY A 227 -17.83 -16.38 29.37
C GLY A 227 -18.29 -15.46 28.22
N ARG A 228 -17.52 -14.42 27.85
CA ARG A 228 -17.87 -13.50 26.74
C ARG A 228 -16.96 -13.74 25.53
N GLN A 229 -17.52 -13.70 24.33
CA GLN A 229 -16.74 -13.76 23.10
C GLN A 229 -15.97 -12.45 22.90
N GLU A 230 -14.67 -12.56 22.64
CA GLU A 230 -13.75 -11.44 22.43
C GLU A 230 -12.86 -11.72 21.22
N LEU A 231 -12.70 -10.74 20.32
CA LEU A 231 -11.76 -10.82 19.21
C LEU A 231 -10.48 -10.07 19.56
N THR A 232 -9.33 -10.75 19.48
CA THR A 232 -8.04 -10.16 19.86
C THR A 232 -6.93 -10.44 18.85
N SER A 233 -6.01 -9.49 18.70
CA SER A 233 -4.75 -9.69 17.97
C SER A 233 -3.62 -10.17 18.89
N ALA A 234 -3.86 -10.28 20.21
CA ALA A 234 -2.86 -10.75 21.16
C ALA A 234 -2.35 -12.14 20.79
N ARG A 235 -1.04 -12.29 20.84
CA ARG A 235 -0.33 -13.56 20.62
C ARG A 235 -0.12 -14.29 21.92
N THR A 236 0.01 -13.57 23.04
CA THR A 236 0.31 -14.15 24.35
C THR A 236 -0.67 -13.69 25.42
N VAL A 237 -0.68 -14.39 26.55
CA VAL A 237 -1.51 -14.03 27.71
C VAL A 237 -1.20 -12.61 28.19
N GLU A 238 0.08 -12.21 28.25
CA GLU A 238 0.49 -10.86 28.65
C GLU A 238 -0.04 -9.78 27.70
N GLU A 239 0.08 -9.99 26.38
CA GLU A 239 -0.43 -9.05 25.38
C GLU A 239 -1.94 -8.86 25.52
N LEU A 240 -2.69 -9.94 25.80
CA LEU A 240 -4.14 -9.86 26.02
C LEU A 240 -4.49 -9.06 27.28
N VAL A 241 -3.79 -9.32 28.40
CA VAL A 241 -4.01 -8.59 29.66
C VAL A 241 -3.81 -7.10 29.48
N GLN A 242 -2.77 -6.71 28.73
CA GLN A 242 -2.50 -5.32 28.37
C GLN A 242 -3.59 -4.74 27.47
N GLN A 243 -4.01 -5.48 26.44
CA GLN A 243 -5.09 -5.07 25.54
C GLN A 243 -6.40 -4.82 26.30
N LEU A 244 -6.70 -5.63 27.32
CA LEU A 244 -7.89 -5.49 28.17
C LEU A 244 -7.74 -4.44 29.29
N GLY A 245 -6.60 -3.75 29.37
CA GLY A 245 -6.33 -2.73 30.37
C GLY A 245 -6.24 -3.28 31.81
N GLN A 246 -5.85 -4.54 31.98
CA GLN A 246 -5.79 -5.20 33.29
C GLN A 246 -4.35 -5.43 33.81
N GLN A 247 -3.33 -4.84 33.19
CA GLN A 247 -1.91 -5.05 33.49
C GLN A 247 -1.52 -4.71 34.95
N ASN A 248 -2.20 -3.74 35.55
CA ASN A 248 -1.93 -3.30 36.92
C ASN A 248 -2.70 -4.10 37.99
N LYS A 249 -3.43 -5.14 37.59
CA LYS A 249 -4.31 -5.90 38.45
C LYS A 249 -3.63 -7.17 38.99
N LYS A 250 -4.01 -7.59 40.19
CA LYS A 250 -3.67 -8.92 40.73
C LYS A 250 -4.66 -9.93 40.16
N LEU A 251 -4.21 -10.64 39.13
CA LEU A 251 -5.04 -11.61 38.40
C LEU A 251 -4.49 -13.02 38.55
N ILE A 252 -5.39 -13.99 38.66
CA ILE A 252 -5.15 -15.38 38.28
C ILE A 252 -5.76 -15.55 36.90
N ILE A 253 -4.99 -16.15 35.99
CA ILE A 253 -5.44 -16.47 34.64
C ILE A 253 -5.46 -17.98 34.50
N GLU A 254 -6.62 -18.50 34.16
CA GLU A 254 -6.81 -19.88 33.73
C GLU A 254 -7.03 -19.88 32.22
N LEU A 255 -6.24 -20.66 31.50
CA LEU A 255 -6.33 -20.85 30.06
C LEU A 255 -6.74 -22.30 29.79
N ASN A 256 -7.90 -22.50 29.16
CA ASN A 256 -8.47 -23.81 28.83
C ASN A 256 -8.52 -24.79 30.02
N GLY A 257 -8.88 -24.31 31.22
CA GLY A 257 -8.94 -25.14 32.42
C GLY A 257 -7.63 -25.23 33.23
N VAL A 258 -6.55 -24.58 32.78
CA VAL A 258 -5.23 -24.67 33.41
C VAL A 258 -4.74 -23.30 33.86
N ILE A 259 -4.38 -23.17 35.14
CA ILE A 259 -3.81 -21.93 35.68
C ILE A 259 -2.44 -21.67 35.06
N VAL A 260 -2.29 -20.50 34.43
CA VAL A 260 -1.02 -20.05 33.84
C VAL A 260 -0.27 -19.17 34.84
N GLN A 261 0.92 -19.61 35.24
CA GLN A 261 1.76 -18.84 36.15
C GLN A 261 2.17 -17.50 35.53
N ARG A 262 2.16 -16.42 36.32
CA ARG A 262 2.47 -15.06 35.85
C ARG A 262 3.82 -14.95 35.13
N ALA A 263 4.82 -15.71 35.57
CA ALA A 263 6.14 -15.76 34.94
C ALA A 263 6.13 -16.33 33.51
N GLN A 264 5.06 -17.03 33.10
CA GLN A 264 4.91 -17.63 31.78
C GLN A 264 4.04 -16.80 30.83
N TRP A 265 3.36 -15.75 31.28
CA TRP A 265 2.37 -15.03 30.46
C TRP A 265 2.92 -14.45 29.16
N THR A 266 4.20 -14.07 29.14
CA THR A 266 4.89 -13.56 27.95
C THR A 266 5.22 -14.66 26.93
N ALA A 267 5.27 -15.92 27.35
CA ALA A 267 5.64 -17.07 26.52
C ALA A 267 4.45 -17.99 26.21
N THR A 268 3.36 -17.91 26.99
CA THR A 268 2.14 -18.69 26.76
C THR A 268 1.36 -18.07 25.60
N GLU A 269 1.38 -18.75 24.46
CA GLU A 269 0.65 -18.35 23.27
C GLU A 269 -0.86 -18.59 23.39
N LEU A 270 -1.64 -17.69 22.82
CA LEU A 270 -3.09 -17.79 22.70
C LEU A 270 -3.44 -18.45 21.37
N GLN A 271 -4.32 -19.44 21.43
CA GLN A 271 -4.84 -20.13 20.25
C GLN A 271 -6.26 -19.66 19.97
N ASP A 272 -6.67 -19.75 18.70
CA ASP A 272 -8.05 -19.47 18.32
C ASP A 272 -9.03 -20.42 19.03
N GLY A 273 -10.16 -19.89 19.47
CA GLY A 273 -11.16 -20.62 20.26
C GLY A 273 -10.80 -20.87 21.73
N ALA A 274 -9.65 -20.38 22.22
CA ALA A 274 -9.27 -20.62 23.61
C ALA A 274 -10.22 -19.93 24.62
N SER A 275 -10.44 -20.59 25.75
CA SER A 275 -11.20 -20.08 26.88
C SER A 275 -10.27 -19.56 27.95
N ILE A 276 -10.57 -18.38 28.48
CA ILE A 276 -9.78 -17.68 29.48
C ILE A 276 -10.69 -17.22 30.61
N GLU A 277 -10.38 -17.67 31.82
CA GLU A 277 -10.98 -17.14 33.03
C GLU A 277 -9.96 -16.25 33.75
N MET A 278 -10.32 -14.99 33.95
CA MET A 278 -9.53 -13.96 34.61
C MET A 278 -10.18 -13.59 35.93
N VAL A 279 -9.61 -14.08 37.02
CA VAL A 279 -10.11 -13.81 38.37
C VAL A 279 -9.27 -12.72 39.01
N HIS A 280 -9.92 -11.63 39.44
CA HIS A 280 -9.27 -10.53 40.14
C HIS A 280 -9.35 -10.72 41.66
N PHE A 281 -8.24 -10.50 42.36
CA PHE A 281 -8.26 -10.40 43.82
C PHE A 281 -8.78 -9.03 44.28
N VAL A 282 -10.05 -8.98 44.66
CA VAL A 282 -10.58 -7.93 45.56
C VAL A 282 -10.26 -8.38 46.98
N GLY A 283 -9.29 -7.74 47.64
CA GLY A 283 -8.68 -8.25 48.87
C GLY A 283 -9.65 -8.51 50.03
N GLY A 284 -9.30 -9.52 50.84
CA GLY A 284 -9.85 -9.78 52.18
C GLY A 284 -9.86 -11.27 52.55
N GLY A 285 -8.72 -11.81 53.02
CA GLY A 285 -8.59 -13.19 53.53
C GLY A 285 -7.48 -13.98 52.87
#